data_AF-A0A222FHQ5-F1
#
_entry.id   AF-A0A222FHQ5-F1
#
_cell.length_a   1.000
_cell.length_b   1.000
_cell.length_c   1.000
_cell.angle_alpha   90.00
_cell.angle_beta   90.00
_cell.angle_gamma   90.00
#
_symmetry.space_group_name_H-M   'P 1'
#
loop_
_entity.id
_entity.type
_entity.pdbx_description
1 polymer ?
#
loop_
_entity_poly.entity_id
_entity_poly.type
_entity_poly.pdbx_seq_one_letter_code
_entity_poly.pdbx_strand_id
1 'polypeptide(L)'
;MANSSKTLSLTILDREYRVNCPEGAEERLHESARLLDQRMQEIKQAGSSTGKVLGPDRVAVIAALNMANELIELRQQDQKVNRSMSQLCEDIDHLLEQDQQLEL
;
A
#
# COMPACT_ATOMS: atom_id res chain seq x y z
N MET A 1 19.31 -1.66 26.45
CA MET A 1 19.13 -2.40 25.18
C MET A 1 19.32 -1.39 24.07
N ALA A 2 20.47 -1.42 23.39
CA ALA A 2 20.80 -0.42 22.37
C ALA A 2 20.07 -0.80 21.08
N ASN A 3 19.06 -0.02 20.70
CA ASN A 3 18.36 -0.19 19.43
C ASN A 3 19.33 0.27 18.33
N SER A 4 20.12 -0.65 17.77
CA SER A 4 21.12 -0.35 16.73
C SER A 4 20.43 -0.08 15.39
N SER A 5 19.81 1.09 15.25
CA SER A 5 19.36 1.59 13.96
C SER A 5 20.57 1.79 13.04
N LYS A 6 20.60 1.08 11.92
CA LYS A 6 21.60 1.29 10.87
C LYS A 6 21.06 2.35 9.90
N THR A 7 21.94 3.15 9.32
CA THR A 7 21.56 4.02 8.20
C THR A 7 21.67 3.23 6.91
N LEU A 8 20.60 3.20 6.11
CA LEU A 8 20.55 2.54 4.81
C LEU A 8 20.59 3.60 3.71
N SER A 9 21.49 3.42 2.74
CA SER A 9 21.51 4.22 1.50
C SER A 9 20.61 3.56 0.44
N LEU A 10 19.71 4.33 -0.13
CA LEU A 10 18.76 3.92 -1.16
C LEU A 10 18.82 4.88 -2.35
N THR A 11 18.71 4.37 -3.57
CA THR A 11 18.63 5.21 -4.77
C THR A 11 17.21 5.21 -5.31
N ILE A 12 16.64 6.40 -5.49
CA ILE A 12 15.27 6.61 -5.96
C ILE A 12 15.28 7.77 -6.95
N LEU A 13 14.80 7.54 -8.18
CA LEU A 13 14.81 8.50 -9.29
C LEU A 13 16.18 9.16 -9.48
N ASP A 14 17.22 8.34 -9.56
CA ASP A 14 18.63 8.74 -9.72
C ASP A 14 19.20 9.60 -8.57
N ARG A 15 18.53 9.62 -7.41
CA ARG A 15 18.96 10.36 -6.21
C ARG A 15 19.23 9.41 -5.04
N GLU A 16 20.32 9.64 -4.33
CA GLU A 16 20.66 8.88 -3.13
C GLU A 16 19.98 9.46 -1.89
N TYR A 17 19.36 8.59 -1.09
CA TYR A 17 18.69 8.90 0.17
C TYR A 17 19.27 8.05 1.29
N ARG A 18 19.48 8.66 2.45
CA ARG A 18 19.87 7.95 3.68
C ARG A 18 18.68 7.90 4.62
N VAL A 19 18.23 6.69 4.92
CA VAL A 19 17.09 6.44 5.81
C VAL A 19 17.51 5.66 7.04
N ASN A 20 16.83 5.88 8.15
CA ASN A 20 17.00 5.05 9.33
C ASN A 20 16.36 3.68 9.06
N CYS A 21 17.15 2.61 9.18
CA CYS A 21 16.73 1.23 9.02
C CYS A 21 16.67 0.56 10.40
N PRO A 22 15.46 0.24 10.89
CA PRO A 22 15.29 -0.67 12.02
C PRO A 22 15.89 -2.05 11.71
N GLU A 23 16.28 -2.77 12.75
CA GLU A 23 16.76 -4.14 12.61
C GLU A 23 15.71 -5.03 11.93
N GLY A 24 16.12 -5.81 10.92
CA GLY A 24 15.22 -6.69 10.15
C GLY A 24 14.29 -5.98 9.16
N ALA A 25 14.39 -4.66 8.97
CA ALA A 25 13.55 -3.92 8.02
C ALA A 25 14.21 -3.62 6.65
N GLU A 26 15.48 -4.00 6.47
CA GLU A 26 16.31 -3.65 5.32
C GLU A 26 15.69 -4.09 3.98
N GLU A 27 15.25 -5.34 3.89
CA GLU A 27 14.62 -5.89 2.69
C GLU A 27 13.32 -5.15 2.34
N ARG A 28 12.45 -4.91 3.33
CA ARG A 28 11.20 -4.15 3.14
C ARG A 28 11.46 -2.72 2.70
N LEU A 29 12.50 -2.07 3.22
CA LEU A 29 12.88 -0.71 2.80
C LEU A 29 13.42 -0.70 1.37
N HIS A 30 14.21 -1.70 0.96
CA HIS A 30 14.64 -1.86 -0.42
C HIS A 30 13.47 -2.09 -1.38
N GLU A 31 12.53 -2.95 -1.01
CA GLU A 31 11.31 -3.21 -1.80
C GLU A 31 10.47 -1.93 -1.92
N SER A 32 10.25 -1.22 -0.81
CA SER A 32 9.54 0.06 -0.79
C SER A 32 10.21 1.11 -1.67
N ALA A 33 11.55 1.18 -1.67
CA ALA A 33 12.31 2.08 -2.51
C ALA A 33 12.19 1.75 -4.00
N ARG A 34 12.26 0.46 -4.37
CA ARG A 34 12.05 0.00 -5.74
C ARG A 34 10.65 0.34 -6.24
N LEU A 35 9.63 0.11 -5.41
CA LEU A 35 8.25 0.45 -5.75
C LEU A 35 8.10 1.96 -5.98
N LEU A 36 8.62 2.79 -5.07
CA LEU A 36 8.58 4.24 -5.21
C LEU A 36 9.32 4.71 -6.48
N ASP A 37 10.52 4.17 -6.74
CA ASP A 37 11.30 4.48 -7.94
C ASP A 37 10.52 4.18 -9.21
N GLN A 38 9.92 2.99 -9.32
CA GLN A 38 9.09 2.60 -10.46
C GLN A 38 7.94 3.60 -10.68
N ARG A 39 7.16 3.91 -9.64
CA ARG A 39 6.03 4.85 -9.75
C ARG A 39 6.48 6.24 -10.16
N MET A 40 7.59 6.72 -9.61
CA MET A 40 8.16 8.03 -9.98
C MET A 40 8.64 8.04 -11.44
N GLN A 41 9.25 6.96 -11.93
CA GLN A 41 9.66 6.83 -13.33
C GLN A 41 8.45 6.84 -14.28
N GLU A 42 7.39 6.10 -13.97
CA GLU A 42 6.14 6.07 -14.75
C GLU A 42 5.53 7.48 -14.88
N ILE A 43 5.44 8.21 -13.76
CA ILE A 43 4.92 9.59 -13.74
C ILE A 43 5.80 10.55 -14.56
N LYS A 44 7.13 10.43 -14.43
CA LYS A 44 8.08 11.24 -15.20
C LYS A 44 7.95 10.99 -16.70
N GLN A 45 7.79 9.73 -17.11
CA GLN A 45 7.62 9.33 -18.50
C GLN A 45 6.28 9.85 -19.07
N ALA A 46 5.18 9.69 -18.34
CA ALA A 46 3.85 10.18 -18.74
C ALA A 46 3.79 11.71 -18.86
N GLY A 47 4.47 12.44 -17.97
CA GLY A 47 4.60 13.90 -18.10
C GLY A 47 5.36 14.30 -19.36
N SER A 48 6.44 13.58 -19.66
CA SER A 48 7.31 13.87 -20.81
C SER A 48 6.61 13.59 -22.15
N SER A 49 5.81 12.53 -22.25
CA SER A 49 5.03 12.22 -23.47
C SER A 49 3.94 13.27 -23.77
N THR A 50 3.45 13.97 -22.74
CA THR A 50 2.45 15.05 -22.86
C THR A 50 3.12 16.43 -23.06
N GLY A 51 4.45 16.49 -23.22
CA GLY A 51 5.20 17.74 -23.37
C GLY A 51 5.41 18.52 -22.07
N LYS A 52 5.05 17.96 -20.91
CA LYS A 52 5.15 18.60 -19.60
C LYS A 52 6.18 17.89 -18.73
N VAL A 53 7.43 18.34 -18.81
CA VAL A 53 8.51 17.85 -17.94
C VAL A 53 8.21 18.25 -16.49
N LEU A 54 7.95 17.26 -15.65
CA LEU A 54 7.73 17.47 -14.21
C LEU A 54 9.06 17.41 -13.46
N GLY A 55 9.28 18.37 -12.58
CA GLY A 55 10.41 18.33 -11.66
C GLY A 55 10.30 17.16 -10.67
N PRO A 56 11.43 16.66 -10.14
CA PRO A 56 11.47 15.46 -9.29
C PRO A 56 10.65 15.58 -8.02
N ASP A 57 10.57 16.77 -7.41
CA ASP A 57 9.77 16.97 -6.19
C ASP A 57 8.27 16.84 -6.49
N ARG A 58 7.82 17.33 -7.66
CA ARG A 58 6.43 17.18 -8.09
C ARG A 58 6.10 15.73 -8.47
N VAL A 59 7.04 15.03 -9.10
CA VAL A 59 6.93 13.59 -9.36
C VAL A 59 6.78 12.82 -8.06
N ALA A 60 7.59 13.13 -7.04
CA ALA A 60 7.51 12.49 -5.72
C ALA A 60 6.15 12.73 -5.03
N VAL A 61 5.63 13.96 -5.08
CA VAL A 61 4.31 14.28 -4.50
C VAL A 61 3.19 13.51 -5.21
N ILE A 62 3.21 13.44 -6.54
CA ILE A 62 2.20 12.69 -7.29
C ILE A 62 2.30 11.18 -6.98
N ALA A 63 3.53 10.64 -6.92
CA ALA A 63 3.73 9.23 -6.56
C ALA A 63 3.19 8.92 -5.16
N ALA A 64 3.48 9.78 -4.18
CA ALA A 64 2.99 9.63 -2.82
C ALA A 64 1.45 9.69 -2.76
N LEU A 65 0.82 10.62 -3.49
CA LEU A 65 -0.64 10.72 -3.53
C LEU A 65 -1.28 9.48 -4.18
N ASN A 66 -0.72 8.98 -5.28
CA ASN A 66 -1.23 7.78 -5.94
C ASN A 66 -1.16 6.56 -5.03
N MET A 67 -0.01 6.32 -4.38
CA MET A 67 0.15 5.20 -3.45
C MET A 67 -0.75 5.34 -2.21
N ALA A 68 -0.95 6.56 -1.71
CA ALA A 68 -1.88 6.81 -0.61
C ALA A 68 -3.34 6.49 -1.02
N ASN A 69 -3.73 6.84 -2.25
CA ASN A 69 -5.04 6.49 -2.79
C ASN A 69 -5.21 4.97 -2.92
N GLU A 70 -4.22 4.26 -3.49
CA GLU A 70 -4.23 2.79 -3.60
C GLU A 70 -4.38 2.12 -2.22
N LEU A 71 -3.68 2.63 -1.20
CA LEU A 71 -3.81 2.12 0.18
C LEU A 71 -5.21 2.35 0.75
N ILE A 72 -5.82 3.51 0.49
CA ILE A 72 -7.18 3.83 0.95
C ILE A 72 -8.18 2.90 0.27
N GLU A 73 -8.05 2.67 -1.04
CA GLU A 73 -8.90 1.76 -1.80
C GLU A 73 -8.81 0.32 -1.29
N LEU A 74 -7.59 -0.18 -1.05
CA LEU A 74 -7.36 -1.52 -0.47
C LEU A 74 -8.03 -1.67 0.90
N ARG A 75 -7.91 -0.66 1.78
CA ARG A 75 -8.57 -0.67 3.10
C ARG A 75 -10.09 -0.68 2.98
N GLN A 76 -10.65 0.07 2.03
CA GLN A 76 -12.09 0.07 1.80
C GLN A 76 -12.58 -1.27 1.24
N GLN A 77 -11.80 -1.90 0.37
CA GLN A 77 -12.11 -3.24 -0.15
C GLN A 77 -12.09 -4.29 0.95
N ASP A 78 -11.07 -4.27 1.81
CA ASP A 78 -10.95 -5.17 2.96
C ASP A 78 -12.15 -5.03 3.91
N GLN A 79 -12.58 -3.79 4.20
CA GLN A 79 -13.79 -3.51 4.98
C GLN A 79 -15.08 -3.99 4.31
N LYS A 80 -15.15 -3.99 2.97
CA LYS A 80 -16.31 -4.53 2.25
C LYS A 80 -16.34 -6.05 2.34
N VAL A 81 -15.20 -6.70 2.12
CA VAL A 81 -15.07 -8.16 2.24
C VAL A 81 -15.45 -8.62 3.65
N ASN A 82 -14.94 -7.94 4.68
CA ASN A 82 -15.24 -8.30 6.06
C ASN A 82 -16.74 -8.14 6.39
N ARG A 83 -17.38 -7.07 5.90
CA ARG A 83 -18.83 -6.89 6.04
C ARG A 83 -19.64 -7.97 5.33
N SER A 84 -19.28 -8.31 4.09
CA SER A 84 -19.93 -9.41 3.36
C SER A 84 -19.78 -10.75 4.08
N MET A 85 -18.62 -11.01 4.68
CA MET A 85 -18.37 -12.22 5.44
C MET A 85 -19.23 -12.29 6.71
N SER A 86 -19.32 -11.19 7.46
CA SER A 86 -20.20 -11.11 8.64
C SER A 86 -21.66 -11.33 8.27
N GLN A 87 -22.13 -10.70 7.18
CA GLN A 87 -23.50 -10.89 6.71
C GLN A 87 -23.77 -12.36 6.34
N LEU A 88 -22.84 -13.01 5.64
CA LEU A 88 -22.99 -14.41 5.26
C LEU A 88 -23.03 -15.33 6.49
N CYS A 89 -22.22 -15.05 7.52
CA CYS A 89 -22.28 -15.80 8.78
C CYS A 89 -23.64 -15.62 9.47
N GLU A 90 -24.14 -14.38 9.58
CA GLU A 90 -25.47 -14.11 10.15
C GLU A 90 -26.58 -14.80 9.37
N ASP A 91 -26.53 -14.80 8.04
CA ASP A 91 -27.51 -15.45 7.19
C ASP A 91 -27.49 -16.99 7.38
N ILE A 92 -26.31 -17.58 7.53
CA ILE A 92 -26.14 -19.02 7.81
C ILE A 92 -26.71 -19.36 9.19
N ASP A 93 -26.37 -18.58 10.22
CA ASP A 93 -26.87 -18.81 11.58
C ASP A 93 -28.40 -18.75 11.61
N HIS A 94 -29.00 -17.75 10.94
CA HIS A 94 -30.45 -17.60 10.84
C HIS A 94 -31.12 -18.76 10.07
N LEU A 95 -30.46 -19.31 9.04
CA LEU A 95 -30.97 -20.48 8.32
C LEU A 95 -30.94 -21.75 9.17
N LEU A 96 -29.85 -21.96 9.93
CA LEU A 96 -29.72 -23.11 10.82
C LEU A 96 -30.73 -23.07 11.97
N GLU A 97 -30.98 -21.89 12.55
CA GLU A 97 -32.00 -21.70 13.58
C GLU A 97 -33.42 -21.99 13.06
N GLN A 98 -33.75 -21.56 11.84
CA GLN A 98 -35.05 -21.85 11.21
C GLN A 98 -35.26 -23.35 10.97
N ASP A 99 -34.25 -24.07 10.49
CA ASP A 99 -34.32 -25.51 10.25
C ASP A 99 -34.59 -26.27 11.56
N GLN A 100 -33.92 -25.86 12.65
CA GLN A 100 -34.08 -26.46 13.97
C GLN A 100 -35.48 -26.21 14.59
N GLN A 101 -36.16 -25.12 14.22
CA GLN A 101 -37.52 -24.82 14.66
C GLN A 101 -38.60 -25.61 13.89
N LEU A 102 -38.29 -26.10 12.69
CA LEU A 102 -39.23 -26.88 11.87
C LEU A 102 -39.29 -28.37 12.28
N GLU A 103 -38.29 -28.86 13.03
CA GLU A 103 -38.23 -30.25 13.52
C GLU A 103 -38.92 -30.47 14.88
N LEU A 104 -39.51 -29.43 15.49
CA LEU A 104 -40.29 -29.46 16.74
C LEU A 104 -41.80 -29.33 16.47
#